data_AF-A0A932TX04-F1
#
_entry.id   AF-A0A932TX04-F1
#
_cell.length_a   1.000
_cell.length_b   1.000
_cell.length_c   1.000
_cell.angle_alpha   90.00
_cell.angle_beta   90.00
_cell.angle_gamma   90.00
#
_symmetry.space_group_name_H-M   'P 1'
#
loop_
_entity.id
_entity.type
_entity.pdbx_description
1 polymer ?
#
loop_
_entity_poly.entity_id
_entity_poly.type
_entity_poly.pdbx_seq_one_letter_code
_entity_poly.pdbx_strand_id
1 'polypeptide(L)' 'STGGSVSRVIGLVRAAGALPLGASVIADRTGGRLDLGLPLRALVTLDIPSWSPAECPLCRAGAPLVQPKD' A
#
# COMPACT_ATOMS: atom_id res chain seq x y z
N SER A 1 -1.65 -0.44 -3.59
CA SER A 1 -1.66 -1.79 -3.01
C SER A 1 -1.83 -1.60 -1.52
N THR A 2 -2.47 -2.55 -0.85
CA THR A 2 -2.86 -2.44 0.56
C THR A 2 -1.76 -2.85 1.54
N GLY A 3 -0.51 -2.98 1.08
CA GLY A 3 0.57 -3.59 1.86
C GLY A 3 0.48 -5.12 2.02
N GLY A 4 -0.62 -5.75 1.57
CA GLY A 4 -0.89 -7.17 1.85
C GLY A 4 0.18 -8.17 1.42
N SER A 5 0.93 -7.90 0.34
CA SER A 5 2.07 -8.76 -0.03
C SER A 5 3.19 -8.73 1.03
N VAL A 6 3.51 -7.56 1.56
CA VAL A 6 4.51 -7.41 2.62
C VAL A 6 4.00 -8.07 3.90
N SER A 7 2.73 -7.88 4.26
CA SER A 7 2.12 -8.52 5.43
C SER A 7 2.18 -10.05 5.36
N ARG A 8 1.96 -10.65 4.19
CA ARG A 8 2.12 -12.11 4.00
C ARG A 8 3.56 -12.56 4.22
N VAL A 9 4.53 -11.83 3.69
CA VAL A 9 5.96 -12.13 3.89
C VAL A 9 6.34 -12.02 5.37
N ILE A 10 5.87 -11.00 6.08
CA ILE A 10 6.06 -10.87 7.54
C ILE A 10 5.50 -12.10 8.27
N GLY A 11 4.32 -12.59 7.86
CA GLY A 11 3.74 -13.82 8.39
C GLY A 11 4.62 -15.05 8.16
N LEU A 12 5.20 -15.20 6.97
CA LEU A 12 6.12 -16.29 6.65
C LEU A 12 7.41 -16.24 7.48
N VAL A 13 7.98 -15.05 7.69
CA VAL A 13 9.17 -14.87 8.54
C VAL A 13 8.87 -15.32 9.98
N ARG A 14 7.71 -14.94 10.52
CA ARG A 14 7.26 -15.40 11.85
C ARG A 14 7.07 -16.92 11.88
N ALA A 15 6.44 -17.50 10.86
CA ALA A 15 6.21 -18.95 10.77
C ALA A 15 7.52 -19.75 10.68
N ALA A 16 8.59 -19.16 10.16
CA ALA A 16 9.92 -19.75 10.15
C ALA A 16 10.67 -19.64 11.50
N GLY A 17 10.03 -19.12 12.55
CA GLY A 17 10.63 -18.94 13.88
C GLY A 17 11.51 -17.70 14.02
N ALA A 18 11.51 -16.80 13.04
CA ALA A 18 12.27 -15.56 13.08
C ALA A 18 11.43 -14.37 13.58
N LEU A 19 12.09 -13.38 14.16
CA LEU A 19 11.47 -12.13 14.62
C LEU A 19 11.67 -11.02 13.57
N PRO A 20 10.62 -10.61 12.82
CA PRO A 20 10.75 -9.49 11.90
C PRO A 20 10.89 -8.16 12.67
N LEU A 21 11.98 -7.44 12.41
CA LEU A 21 12.29 -6.17 13.10
C LEU A 21 11.79 -4.93 12.37
N GLY A 22 11.51 -5.04 11.07
CA GLY A 22 11.19 -3.88 10.24
C GLY A 22 10.87 -4.27 8.80
N ALA A 23 10.26 -3.35 8.06
CA ALA A 23 10.06 -3.44 6.62
C ALA A 23 10.50 -2.14 5.94
N SER A 24 10.90 -2.25 4.68
CA SER A 24 11.28 -1.10 3.85
C SER A 24 10.55 -1.12 2.52
N VAL A 25 10.13 0.05 2.05
CA VAL A 25 9.51 0.22 0.73
C VAL A 25 10.12 1.41 0.00
N ILE A 26 10.06 1.41 -1.33
CA ILE A 26 10.47 2.59 -2.11
C ILE A 26 9.42 3.69 -1.93
N ALA A 27 8.14 3.39 -2.16
CA ALA A 27 7.05 4.34 -2.05
C ALA A 27 5.95 3.84 -1.11
N ASP A 28 5.65 4.61 -0.07
CA ASP A 28 4.44 4.50 0.72
C ASP A 28 3.36 5.41 0.12
N ARG A 29 2.25 4.83 -0.33
CA ARG A 29 1.12 5.56 -0.95
C ARG A 29 -0.03 5.81 0.01
N THR A 30 0.14 5.46 1.28
CA THR A 30 -0.88 5.59 2.32
C THR A 30 -0.73 6.87 3.13
N GLY A 31 0.20 7.76 2.76
CA GLY A 31 0.50 8.96 3.54
C GLY A 31 1.06 8.66 4.94
N GLY A 32 1.79 7.55 5.11
CA GLY A 32 2.35 7.14 6.42
C GLY A 32 1.37 6.37 7.30
N ARG A 33 0.17 6.03 6.80
CA ARG A 33 -0.88 5.36 7.58
C ARG A 33 -0.80 3.83 7.55
N LEU A 34 0.12 3.27 6.76
CA LEU A 34 0.30 1.81 6.67
C LEU A 34 0.87 1.26 7.98
N ASP A 35 0.05 0.49 8.68
CA ASP A 35 0.47 -0.28 9.85
C ASP A 35 0.73 -1.75 9.47
N LEU A 36 1.96 -2.20 9.72
CA LEU A 36 2.38 -3.60 9.53
C LEU A 36 2.62 -4.33 10.86
N GLY A 37 2.35 -3.66 11.99
CA GLY A 37 2.70 -4.13 13.34
C GLY A 37 4.22 -4.15 13.58
N LEU A 38 4.99 -3.41 12.79
CA LEU A 38 6.44 -3.25 12.89
C LEU A 38 6.89 -1.94 12.25
N PRO A 39 8.11 -1.42 12.57
CA PRO A 39 8.65 -0.23 11.96
C PRO A 39 8.72 -0.33 10.43
N LEU A 40 8.14 0.65 9.73
CA LEU A 40 8.22 0.80 8.28
C LEU A 40 9.09 2.00 7.93
N ARG A 41 10.02 1.82 6.99
CA ARG A 41 10.79 2.91 6.37
C ARG A 41 10.44 3.02 4.89
N ALA A 42 10.11 4.22 4.44
CA ALA A 42 9.86 4.51 3.04
C ALA A 42 10.90 5.51 2.51
N LEU A 43 11.32 5.36 1.26
CA LEU A 43 12.15 6.39 0.60
C LEU A 43 11.31 7.61 0.23
N VAL A 44 10.06 7.40 -0.18
CA VAL A 44 9.09 8.47 -0.41
C VAL A 44 7.74 8.11 0.22
N THR A 45 7.10 9.11 0.84
CA THR A 45 5.75 9.01 1.37
C THR A 45 4.84 9.95 0.58
N LEU A 46 3.79 9.38 -0.01
CA LEU A 46 2.81 10.06 -0.84
C LEU A 46 1.44 9.84 -0.22
N ASP A 47 0.66 10.90 -0.08
CA ASP A 47 -0.76 10.79 0.26
C ASP A 47 -1.58 10.75 -1.02
N ILE A 48 -1.92 9.55 -1.48
CA ILE A 48 -2.72 9.33 -2.69
C ILE A 48 -4.13 8.90 -2.27
N PRO A 49 -5.14 9.77 -2.40
CA PRO A 49 -6.51 9.44 -2.05
C PRO A 49 -7.02 8.27 -2.89
N SER A 50 -7.80 7.41 -2.23
CA SER A 50 -8.56 6.35 -2.89
C SER A 50 -10.04 6.73 -2.81
N TRP A 51 -10.73 6.66 -3.94
CA TRP A 51 -12.15 6.99 -4.01
C TRP A 51 -12.98 5.74 -4.23
N SER A 52 -14.17 5.70 -3.64
CA SER A 52 -15.22 4.84 -4.13
C SER A 52 -15.64 5.29 -5.55
N PRO A 53 -16.25 4.41 -6.37
CA PRO A 53 -16.74 4.82 -7.68
C PRO A 53 -17.69 6.03 -7.65
N ALA A 54 -18.51 6.16 -6.59
CA ALA A 54 -19.43 7.28 -6.40
C ALA A 54 -18.71 8.60 -6.05
N GLU A 55 -17.59 8.52 -5.33
CA GLU A 55 -16.85 9.70 -4.86
C GLU A 55 -15.74 10.13 -5.82
N CYS A 56 -15.38 9.30 -6.80
CA CYS A 56 -14.31 9.57 -7.73
C CYS A 56 -14.67 10.71 -8.72
N PRO A 57 -13.90 11.82 -8.75
CA PRO A 57 -14.15 12.93 -9.67
C PRO A 57 -14.11 12.52 -11.15
N LEU A 58 -13.18 11.62 -11.50
CA LEU A 58 -13.04 11.13 -12.87
C LEU A 58 -14.19 10.20 -13.28
N CYS A 59 -14.65 9.33 -12.37
CA CYS A 59 -15.82 8.48 -12.62
C CYS A 59 -17.09 9.32 -12.82
N ARG A 60 -17.30 10.35 -11.98
CA ARG A 60 -18.44 11.27 -12.15
C ARG A 60 -18.38 12.06 -13.46
N ALA A 61 -17.17 12.37 -13.92
CA ALA A 61 -16.95 13.05 -15.20
C ALA A 61 -17.06 12.11 -16.41
N GLY A 62 -17.27 10.80 -16.22
CA GLY A 62 -17.30 9.81 -17.30
C GLY A 62 -15.97 9.69 -18.06
N ALA A 63 -14.85 10.07 -17.43
CA ALA A 63 -13.55 10.07 -18.09
C ALA A 63 -13.13 8.61 -18.43
N PRO A 64 -12.52 8.38 -19.61
CA PRO A 64 -12.01 7.07 -19.96
C PRO A 64 -10.89 6.67 -18.99
N LEU A 65 -11.10 5.58 -18.25
CA LEU A 65 -10.09 5.03 -17.35
C LEU A 65 -9.25 4.02 -18.12
N VAL A 66 -7.93 4.17 -18.04
CA VAL A 66 -6.98 3.21 -18.60
C VAL A 66 -6.43 2.36 -17.46
N GLN A 67 -6.50 1.04 -17.61
CA GLN A 67 -5.87 0.15 -16.65
C GLN A 67 -4.34 0.29 -16.81
N PRO A 68 -3.54 0.44 -15.73
CA PRO A 68 -2.10 0.73 -15.85
C PRO A 68 -1.25 -0.33 -16.56
N LYS A 69 -1.84 -1.43 -17.02
CA LYS A 69 -1.16 -2.53 -17.70
C LYS A 69 -1.63 -2.71 -19.15
N ASP A 70 -2.54 -1.84 -19.60
CA ASP A 70 -2.92 -1.66 -21.00
C ASP A 70 -2.20 -0.40 -21.53
#